data_AF-A0A0B0ET97-F1
#
_entry.id   AF-A0A0B0ET97-F1
#
_cell.length_a   1.000
_cell.length_b   1.000
_cell.length_c   1.000
_cell.angle_alpha   90.00
_cell.angle_beta   90.00
_cell.angle_gamma   90.00
#
_symmetry.space_group_name_H-M   'P 1'
#
loop_
_entity.id
_entity.type
_entity.pdbx_description
1 polymer ?
#
loop_
_entity_poly.entity_id
_entity_poly.type
_entity_poly.pdbx_seq_one_letter_code
_entity_poly.pdbx_strand_id
1 'polypeptide(L)'
;MAKAKQKNYTLKDLDTMPVEAVQKLSFAARDKLLDLVIADGRKIGGKQPARQVGLMSDWFEEDVVRLQKIKAVKICCGGFIPIGKNGEVPTLDPKGQFKLIFENVKGALKKAGTNMDRVVNSLIFMKNIDYWGEMNDIYRQYIKCSPTRAVIGCQDLNKTYQIEIVSLYAYKVAK
;
A
#
# COMPACT_ATOMS: atom_id res chain seq x y z
N MET A 1 -10.78 16.58 -32.18
CA MET A 1 -11.06 15.17 -31.85
C MET A 1 -11.74 15.11 -30.49
N ALA A 2 -12.97 14.62 -30.40
CA ALA A 2 -13.68 14.51 -29.13
C ALA A 2 -13.00 13.45 -28.25
N LYS A 3 -12.60 13.81 -27.02
CA LYS A 3 -12.15 12.82 -26.03
C LYS A 3 -13.32 11.89 -25.77
N ALA A 4 -13.22 10.62 -26.17
CA ALA A 4 -14.21 9.61 -25.85
C ALA A 4 -14.48 9.64 -24.34
N LYS A 5 -15.73 9.87 -23.95
CA LYS A 5 -16.15 9.95 -22.56
C LYS A 5 -15.80 8.62 -21.90
N GLN A 6 -14.83 8.62 -20.98
CA GLN A 6 -14.35 7.41 -20.32
C GLN A 6 -15.53 6.80 -19.56
N LYS A 7 -15.98 5.61 -19.97
CA LYS A 7 -17.03 4.87 -19.25
C LYS A 7 -16.51 4.54 -17.84
N ASN A 8 -17.29 4.87 -16.81
CA ASN A 8 -17.00 4.48 -15.43
C ASN A 8 -17.61 3.10 -15.19
N TYR A 9 -16.76 2.08 -15.11
CA TYR A 9 -17.17 0.71 -14.81
C TYR A 9 -17.35 0.53 -13.29
N THR A 10 -18.29 -0.34 -12.92
CA THR A 10 -18.56 -0.74 -11.53
C THR A 10 -18.06 -2.17 -11.28
N LEU A 11 -18.05 -2.61 -10.02
CA LEU A 11 -17.78 -4.02 -9.69
C LEU A 11 -18.82 -4.96 -10.31
N LYS A 12 -20.10 -4.55 -10.37
CA LYS A 12 -21.16 -5.33 -11.03
C LYS A 12 -20.91 -5.50 -12.53
N ASP A 13 -20.40 -4.47 -13.20
CA ASP A 13 -19.96 -4.59 -14.60
C ASP A 13 -18.82 -5.62 -14.69
N LEU A 14 -17.80 -5.51 -13.82
CA LEU A 14 -16.66 -6.42 -13.80
C LEU A 14 -17.08 -7.88 -13.55
N ASP A 15 -18.07 -8.09 -12.68
CA ASP A 15 -18.59 -9.42 -12.33
C ASP A 15 -19.26 -10.09 -13.52
N THR A 16 -20.05 -9.34 -14.27
CA THR A 16 -20.79 -9.86 -15.44
C THR A 16 -19.94 -9.99 -16.70
N MET A 17 -18.88 -9.19 -16.84
CA MET A 17 -18.03 -9.23 -18.03
C MET A 17 -17.14 -10.50 -18.09
N PRO A 18 -17.05 -11.15 -19.27
CA PRO A 18 -16.06 -12.21 -19.52
C PRO A 18 -14.63 -11.69 -19.39
N VAL A 19 -13.69 -12.56 -19.00
CA VAL A 19 -12.27 -12.22 -18.79
C VAL A 19 -11.68 -11.54 -20.03
N GLU A 20 -11.93 -12.08 -21.21
CA GLU A 20 -11.39 -11.59 -22.49
C GLU A 20 -11.90 -10.18 -22.80
N ALA A 21 -13.13 -9.86 -22.42
CA ALA A 21 -13.73 -8.54 -22.61
C ALA A 21 -13.08 -7.51 -21.66
N VAL A 22 -12.88 -7.88 -20.39
CA VAL A 22 -12.22 -7.01 -19.40
C VAL A 22 -10.77 -6.74 -19.80
N GLN A 23 -10.05 -7.76 -20.27
CA GLN A 23 -8.66 -7.64 -20.65
C GLN A 23 -8.43 -6.77 -21.91
N LYS A 24 -9.45 -6.59 -22.75
CA LYS A 24 -9.45 -5.65 -23.89
C LYS A 24 -9.78 -4.21 -23.49
N LEU A 25 -10.21 -3.96 -22.25
CA LEU A 25 -10.40 -2.60 -21.75
C LEU A 25 -9.06 -1.85 -21.72
N SER A 26 -9.14 -0.54 -21.91
CA SER A 26 -7.98 0.34 -21.81
C SER A 26 -7.29 0.18 -20.45
N PHE A 27 -5.99 0.41 -20.41
CA PHE A 27 -5.21 0.41 -19.16
C PHE A 27 -5.90 1.28 -18.10
N ALA A 28 -6.31 2.51 -18.45
CA ALA A 28 -6.96 3.43 -17.52
C ALA A 28 -8.30 2.91 -16.96
N ALA A 29 -9.06 2.13 -17.74
CA ALA A 29 -10.30 1.52 -17.27
C ALA A 29 -10.02 0.38 -16.28
N ARG A 30 -9.06 -0.51 -16.60
CA ARG A 30 -8.63 -1.58 -15.69
C ARG A 30 -8.00 -1.03 -14.41
N ASP A 31 -7.22 0.05 -14.53
CA ASP A 31 -6.57 0.71 -13.40
C ASP A 31 -7.59 1.30 -12.40
N LYS A 32 -8.67 1.92 -12.89
CA LYS A 32 -9.79 2.37 -12.04
C LYS A 32 -10.57 1.21 -11.42
N LEU A 33 -10.78 0.12 -12.16
CA LEU A 33 -11.42 -1.08 -11.63
C LEU A 33 -10.59 -1.70 -10.50
N LEU A 34 -9.26 -1.66 -10.58
CA LEU A 34 -8.38 -2.12 -9.51
C LEU A 34 -8.63 -1.35 -8.21
N ASP A 35 -8.83 -0.04 -8.27
CA ASP A 35 -9.13 0.76 -7.07
C ASP A 35 -10.43 0.30 -6.40
N LEU A 36 -11.45 -0.06 -7.20
CA LEU A 36 -12.70 -0.61 -6.67
C LEU A 36 -12.51 -1.99 -6.05
N VAL A 37 -11.72 -2.86 -6.67
CA VAL A 37 -11.42 -4.20 -6.14
C VAL A 37 -10.65 -4.11 -4.83
N ILE A 38 -9.67 -3.20 -4.73
CA ILE A 38 -8.92 -2.96 -3.49
C ILE A 38 -9.82 -2.31 -2.44
N ALA A 39 -10.73 -1.41 -2.81
CA ALA A 39 -11.69 -0.86 -1.85
C ALA A 39 -12.64 -1.95 -1.30
N ASP A 40 -13.12 -2.86 -2.14
CA ASP A 40 -14.01 -3.94 -1.73
C ASP A 40 -13.30 -4.98 -0.86
N GLY A 41 -12.08 -5.40 -1.20
CA GLY A 41 -11.33 -6.41 -0.43
C GLY A 41 -10.86 -5.92 0.95
N ARG A 42 -10.93 -4.62 1.23
CA ARG A 42 -10.65 -4.06 2.56
C ARG A 42 -11.88 -4.15 3.44
N LYS A 43 -11.79 -4.94 4.50
CA LYS A 43 -12.87 -5.17 5.45
C LYS A 43 -12.40 -4.87 6.88
N ILE A 44 -13.34 -4.93 7.83
CA ILE A 44 -13.05 -4.91 9.26
C ILE A 44 -13.75 -6.14 9.84
N GLY A 45 -13.01 -7.23 10.01
CA GLY A 45 -13.53 -8.53 10.47
C GLY A 45 -13.83 -8.59 11.97
N GLY A 46 -13.36 -7.61 12.76
CA GLY A 46 -13.55 -7.59 14.21
C GLY A 46 -13.51 -6.20 14.84
N LYS A 47 -13.69 -6.14 16.17
CA LYS A 47 -13.59 -4.87 16.92
C LYS A 47 -12.12 -4.47 17.06
N GLN A 48 -11.76 -3.35 16.44
CA GLN A 48 -10.43 -2.77 16.57
C GLN A 48 -10.33 -1.94 17.86
N PRO A 49 -9.26 -2.09 18.66
CA PRO A 49 -8.94 -1.16 19.75
C PRO A 49 -8.90 0.28 19.25
N ALA A 50 -9.28 1.25 20.09
CA ALA A 50 -9.31 2.67 19.73
C ALA A 50 -7.98 3.17 19.12
N ARG A 51 -6.84 2.68 19.64
CA ARG A 51 -5.49 3.02 19.13
C ARG A 51 -5.19 2.50 17.71
N GLN A 52 -6.01 1.62 17.13
CA GLN A 52 -5.84 1.03 15.80
C GLN A 52 -6.89 1.52 14.78
N VAL A 53 -7.94 2.21 15.23
CA VAL A 53 -9.00 2.71 14.37
C VAL A 53 -8.44 3.69 13.32
N GLY A 54 -8.77 3.43 12.05
CA GLY A 54 -8.31 4.22 10.91
C GLY A 54 -6.81 4.12 10.59
N LEU A 55 -6.09 3.17 11.20
CA LEU A 55 -4.68 2.89 10.90
C LEU A 55 -4.47 1.59 10.14
N MET A 56 -5.39 0.64 10.29
CA MET A 56 -5.36 -0.65 9.60
C MET A 56 -6.75 -1.10 9.20
N SER A 57 -6.80 -2.01 8.24
CA SER A 57 -8.00 -2.79 7.88
C SER A 57 -7.58 -4.25 7.68
N ASP A 58 -8.54 -5.16 7.59
CA ASP A 58 -8.30 -6.52 7.13
C ASP A 58 -8.33 -6.55 5.60
N TRP A 59 -7.44 -7.33 4.99
CA TRP A 59 -7.34 -7.49 3.54
C TRP A 59 -7.54 -8.96 3.21
N PHE A 60 -8.62 -9.25 2.50
CA PHE A 60 -8.93 -10.60 2.05
C PHE A 60 -8.64 -10.67 0.56
N GLU A 61 -7.63 -11.45 0.18
CA GLU A 61 -7.33 -11.78 -1.22
C GLU A 61 -8.30 -12.86 -1.74
N GLU A 62 -9.59 -12.72 -1.42
CA GLU A 62 -10.64 -13.71 -1.73
C GLU A 62 -11.07 -13.64 -3.20
N ASP A 63 -11.08 -12.44 -3.78
CA ASP A 63 -11.54 -12.22 -5.15
C ASP A 63 -10.39 -12.23 -6.16
N VAL A 64 -9.70 -13.37 -6.19
CA VAL A 64 -8.67 -13.67 -7.20
C VAL A 64 -9.23 -13.59 -8.62
N VAL A 65 -10.54 -13.81 -8.80
CA VAL A 65 -11.22 -13.74 -10.08
C VAL A 65 -11.24 -12.32 -10.63
N ARG A 66 -11.66 -11.33 -9.85
CA ARG A 66 -11.63 -9.91 -10.27
C ARG A 66 -10.20 -9.44 -10.53
N LEU A 67 -9.26 -9.82 -9.66
CA LEU A 67 -7.84 -9.50 -9.84
C LEU A 67 -7.28 -10.09 -11.16
N GLN A 68 -7.62 -11.33 -11.48
CA GLN A 68 -7.23 -11.98 -12.74
C GLN A 68 -7.88 -11.31 -13.96
N LYS A 69 -9.17 -10.98 -13.90
CA LYS A 69 -9.90 -10.30 -14.98
C LYS A 69 -9.21 -9.00 -15.40
N ILE A 70 -8.76 -8.20 -14.44
CA ILE A 70 -8.11 -6.90 -14.71
C ILE A 70 -6.59 -7.00 -14.96
N LYS A 71 -6.02 -8.21 -14.92
CA LYS A 71 -4.57 -8.47 -14.95
C LYS A 71 -3.83 -7.71 -13.83
N ALA A 72 -4.35 -7.80 -12.61
CA ALA A 72 -3.67 -7.25 -11.44
C ALA A 72 -2.34 -7.97 -11.20
N VAL A 73 -1.34 -7.21 -10.81
CA VAL A 73 0.01 -7.67 -10.49
C VAL A 73 0.31 -7.22 -9.07
N LYS A 74 0.59 -8.18 -8.19
CA LYS A 74 1.07 -7.92 -6.84
C LYS A 74 2.50 -7.40 -6.89
N ILE A 75 2.73 -6.30 -6.20
CA ILE A 75 4.04 -5.69 -6.00
C ILE A 75 4.47 -6.00 -4.58
N CYS A 76 5.59 -6.71 -4.46
CA CYS A 76 6.21 -7.02 -3.18
C CYS A 76 7.39 -6.06 -2.95
N CYS A 77 7.29 -5.29 -1.88
CA CYS A 77 8.30 -4.36 -1.41
C CYS A 77 8.72 -4.78 0.00
N GLY A 78 9.97 -4.57 0.37
CA GLY A 78 10.48 -4.96 1.69
C GLY A 78 11.92 -4.50 1.90
N GLY A 79 12.38 -4.58 3.15
CA GLY A 79 13.71 -4.13 3.54
C GLY A 79 13.93 -2.62 3.34
N PHE A 80 12.86 -1.83 3.42
CA PHE A 80 13.01 -0.37 3.34
C PHE A 80 13.57 0.14 4.66
N ILE A 81 14.65 0.89 4.57
CA ILE A 81 15.28 1.63 5.66
C ILE A 81 15.23 3.13 5.32
N PRO A 82 15.43 4.04 6.29
CA PRO A 82 15.49 5.48 6.04
C PRO A 82 16.80 5.89 5.36
N ILE A 83 17.06 5.37 4.16
CA ILE A 83 18.26 5.66 3.37
C ILE A 83 18.11 6.99 2.64
N GLY A 84 19.15 7.81 2.69
CA GLY A 84 19.27 9.05 1.93
C GLY A 84 19.62 8.81 0.47
N LYS A 85 19.59 9.87 -0.34
CA LYS A 85 19.95 9.80 -1.77
C LYS A 85 21.41 9.41 -2.02
N ASN A 86 22.26 9.59 -1.02
CA ASN A 86 23.68 9.20 -1.04
C ASN A 86 23.91 7.71 -0.72
N GLY A 87 22.86 6.94 -0.45
CA GLY A 87 23.01 5.52 -0.10
C GLY A 87 23.32 5.27 1.38
N GLU A 88 23.30 6.31 2.21
CA GLU A 88 23.60 6.20 3.65
C GLU A 88 22.37 6.52 4.48
N VAL A 89 22.31 5.98 5.70
CA VAL A 89 21.29 6.40 6.68
C VAL A 89 21.73 7.72 7.30
N PRO A 90 21.00 8.82 7.08
CA PRO A 90 21.39 10.11 7.60
C PRO A 90 21.19 10.18 9.12
N THR A 91 22.00 10.99 9.80
CA THR A 91 21.81 11.33 11.21
C THR A 91 20.59 12.23 11.35
N LEU A 92 19.41 11.60 11.45
CA LEU A 92 18.13 12.25 11.71
C LEU A 92 17.58 11.79 13.06
N ASP A 93 16.76 12.65 13.64
CA ASP A 93 15.87 12.25 14.72
C ASP A 93 14.90 11.16 14.26
N PRO A 94 14.26 10.41 15.17
CA PRO A 94 13.32 9.36 14.81
C PRO A 94 12.22 9.84 13.84
N LYS A 95 11.67 11.04 14.04
CA LYS A 95 10.64 11.63 13.15
C LYS A 95 11.16 11.84 11.73
N GLY A 96 12.37 12.35 11.56
CA GLY A 96 13.02 12.51 10.27
C GLY A 96 13.22 11.17 9.57
N GLN A 97 13.62 10.14 10.30
CA GLN A 97 13.73 8.79 9.76
C GLN A 97 12.37 8.22 9.32
N PHE A 98 11.32 8.40 10.12
CA PHE A 98 9.97 7.94 9.76
C PHE A 98 9.46 8.63 8.49
N LYS A 99 9.69 9.93 8.31
CA LYS A 99 9.32 10.63 7.06
C LYS A 99 10.11 10.08 5.87
N LEU A 100 11.41 9.93 6.03
CA LEU A 100 12.31 9.50 4.96
C LEU A 100 11.94 8.10 4.43
N ILE A 101 11.68 7.14 5.33
CA ILE A 101 11.33 5.78 4.90
C ILE A 101 10.00 5.77 4.11
N PHE A 102 8.97 6.53 4.52
CA PHE A 102 7.71 6.58 3.77
C PHE A 102 7.83 7.34 2.44
N GLU A 103 8.66 8.38 2.34
CA GLU A 103 8.98 8.98 1.05
C GLU A 103 9.71 7.99 0.11
N ASN A 104 10.63 7.20 0.65
CA ASN A 104 11.33 6.16 -0.10
C ASN A 104 10.36 5.11 -0.65
N VAL A 105 9.44 4.60 0.19
CA VAL A 105 8.39 3.66 -0.24
C VAL A 105 7.50 4.29 -1.31
N LYS A 106 7.00 5.51 -1.09
CA LYS A 106 6.17 6.23 -2.06
C LYS A 106 6.87 6.38 -3.41
N GLY A 107 8.16 6.72 -3.39
CA GLY A 107 8.99 6.80 -4.60
C GLY A 107 9.14 5.45 -5.31
N ALA A 108 9.37 4.37 -4.56
CA ALA A 108 9.50 3.01 -5.10
C ALA A 108 8.18 2.52 -5.72
N LEU A 109 7.05 2.69 -5.03
CA LEU A 109 5.73 2.33 -5.55
C LEU A 109 5.41 3.11 -6.84
N LYS A 110 5.72 4.41 -6.88
CA LYS A 110 5.56 5.22 -8.10
C LYS A 110 6.37 4.65 -9.26
N LYS A 111 7.64 4.28 -9.04
CA LYS A 111 8.48 3.64 -10.06
C LYS A 111 7.93 2.28 -10.50
N ALA A 112 7.33 1.52 -9.59
CA ALA A 112 6.70 0.23 -9.89
C ALA A 112 5.38 0.38 -10.69
N GLY A 113 4.83 1.59 -10.81
CA GLY A 113 3.57 1.87 -11.48
C GLY A 113 2.34 1.73 -10.58
N THR A 114 2.50 1.94 -9.28
CA THR A 114 1.42 1.97 -8.28
C THR A 114 1.58 3.15 -7.31
N ASN A 115 0.84 3.17 -6.20
CA ASN A 115 0.86 4.26 -5.22
C ASN A 115 0.53 3.75 -3.80
N MET A 116 0.64 4.66 -2.82
CA MET A 116 0.39 4.37 -1.40
C MET A 116 -1.06 3.94 -1.11
N ASP A 117 -2.03 4.40 -1.90
CA ASP A 117 -3.46 4.09 -1.70
C ASP A 117 -3.81 2.66 -2.13
N ARG A 118 -2.92 2.00 -2.87
CA ARG A 118 -3.03 0.59 -3.27
C ARG A 118 -2.24 -0.36 -2.39
N VAL A 119 -1.66 0.13 -1.30
CA VAL A 119 -1.02 -0.72 -0.29
C VAL A 119 -2.08 -1.50 0.47
N VAL A 120 -1.92 -2.82 0.55
CA VAL A 120 -2.87 -3.74 1.21
C VAL A 120 -2.28 -4.44 2.42
N ASN A 121 -0.94 -4.46 2.54
CA ASN A 121 -0.22 -5.03 3.68
C ASN A 121 1.02 -4.21 4.02
N SER A 122 1.34 -4.11 5.31
CA SER A 122 2.56 -3.50 5.82
C SER A 122 3.02 -4.14 7.13
N LEU A 123 4.25 -4.64 7.17
CA LEU A 123 4.94 -5.12 8.36
C LEU A 123 6.10 -4.17 8.67
N ILE A 124 6.03 -3.52 9.84
CA ILE A 124 6.97 -2.48 10.26
C ILE A 124 7.66 -2.91 11.54
N PHE A 125 8.97 -2.76 11.60
CA PHE A 125 9.75 -2.98 12.80
C PHE A 125 10.24 -1.63 13.32
N MET A 126 10.19 -1.46 14.64
CA MET A 126 10.69 -0.27 15.31
C MET A 126 11.69 -0.68 16.39
N LYS A 127 12.83 0.01 16.43
CA LYS A 127 13.85 -0.19 17.47
C LYS A 127 13.38 0.34 18.82
N ASN A 128 12.87 1.58 18.84
CA ASN A 128 12.26 2.15 20.04
C ASN A 128 10.75 2.33 19.81
N ILE A 129 9.97 1.46 20.46
CA ILE A 129 8.51 1.47 20.34
C ILE A 129 7.86 2.64 21.09
N ASP A 130 8.58 3.36 21.95
CA ASP A 130 8.05 4.54 22.64
C ASP A 130 7.67 5.66 21.64
N TYR A 131 8.29 5.68 20.46
CA TYR A 131 7.93 6.60 19.36
C TYR A 131 6.71 6.15 18.55
N TRP A 132 5.97 5.13 19.00
CA TRP A 132 4.80 4.58 18.31
C TRP A 132 3.76 5.64 17.90
N GLY A 133 3.44 6.57 18.82
CA GLY A 133 2.47 7.64 18.55
C GLY A 133 2.92 8.54 17.40
N GLU A 134 4.16 9.02 17.48
CA GLU A 134 4.75 9.91 16.47
C GLU A 134 4.89 9.23 15.11
N MET A 135 5.25 7.95 15.09
CA MET A 135 5.30 7.15 13.86
C MET A 135 3.91 7.05 13.23
N ASN A 136 2.86 6.81 14.02
CA ASN A 136 1.49 6.75 13.50
C ASN A 136 1.02 8.09 12.92
N ASP A 137 1.37 9.21 13.55
CA ASP A 137 1.00 10.54 13.04
C ASP A 137 1.61 10.81 11.68
N ILE A 138 2.87 10.41 11.48
CA ILE A 138 3.54 10.48 10.18
C ILE A 138 2.92 9.49 9.20
N TYR A 139 2.71 8.23 9.62
CA TYR A 139 2.10 7.18 8.79
C TYR A 139 0.78 7.62 8.15
N ARG A 140 -0.12 8.28 8.91
CA ARG A 140 -1.42 8.79 8.44
C ARG A 140 -1.30 9.86 7.34
N GLN A 141 -0.15 10.50 7.21
CA GLN A 141 0.12 11.46 6.13
C GLN A 141 0.29 10.73 4.80
N TYR A 142 0.84 9.52 4.82
CA TYR A 142 1.17 8.73 3.64
C TYR A 142 0.11 7.70 3.25
N ILE A 143 -0.59 7.13 4.23
CA ILE A 143 -1.57 6.07 4.02
C ILE A 143 -2.97 6.64 4.22
N LYS A 144 -3.71 6.82 3.12
CA LYS A 144 -5.11 7.26 3.16
C LYS A 144 -6.09 6.09 3.22
N CYS A 145 -5.73 4.98 2.59
CA CYS A 145 -6.47 3.73 2.68
C CYS A 145 -5.68 2.73 3.51
N SER A 146 -6.13 2.47 4.74
CA SER A 146 -5.40 1.65 5.70
C SER A 146 -5.24 0.20 5.22
N PRO A 147 -4.01 -0.36 5.14
CA PRO A 147 -3.76 -1.76 4.83
C PRO A 147 -3.92 -2.66 6.06
N THR A 148 -3.79 -3.98 5.87
CA THR A 148 -3.37 -4.86 6.96
C THR A 148 -2.02 -4.40 7.48
N ARG A 149 -1.87 -4.31 8.80
CA ARG A 149 -0.65 -3.76 9.38
C ARG A 149 -0.27 -4.43 10.68
N ALA A 150 1.01 -4.77 10.80
CA ALA A 150 1.64 -5.10 12.06
C ALA A 150 2.84 -4.17 12.29
N VAL A 151 2.98 -3.69 13.52
CA VAL A 151 4.18 -2.99 13.95
C VAL A 151 4.73 -3.68 15.19
N ILE A 152 6.00 -4.03 15.14
CA ILE A 152 6.66 -4.84 16.15
C ILE A 152 7.83 -4.04 16.72
N GLY A 153 7.83 -3.85 18.03
CA GLY A 153 9.00 -3.36 18.76
C GLY A 153 10.04 -4.47 18.86
N CYS A 154 11.30 -4.17 18.56
CA CYS A 154 12.41 -5.12 18.61
C CYS A 154 13.58 -4.52 19.39
N GLN A 155 14.45 -5.36 19.94
CA GLN A 155 15.58 -4.91 20.76
C GLN A 155 16.57 -4.04 19.97
N ASP A 156 16.84 -4.43 18.72
CA ASP A 156 17.68 -3.66 17.82
C ASP A 156 17.29 -3.93 16.36
N LEU A 157 17.68 -3.00 15.50
CA LEU A 157 17.73 -3.16 14.05
C LEU A 157 19.22 -3.20 13.64
N ASN A 158 19.57 -2.96 12.36
CA ASN A 158 20.98 -2.90 11.93
C ASN A 158 21.73 -1.63 12.41
N LYS A 159 21.61 -1.31 13.71
CA LYS A 159 22.23 -0.27 14.55
C LYS A 159 22.20 1.19 14.07
N THR A 160 21.80 1.44 12.83
CA THR A 160 21.91 2.73 12.15
C THR A 160 20.56 3.45 12.02
N TYR A 161 19.44 2.76 12.23
CA TYR A 161 18.09 3.30 12.04
C TYR A 161 17.09 2.84 13.11
N GLN A 162 15.99 3.58 13.19
CA GLN A 162 14.92 3.40 14.17
C GLN A 162 13.71 2.63 13.64
N ILE A 163 13.61 2.49 12.32
CA ILE A 163 12.44 1.91 11.64
C ILE A 163 12.87 1.11 10.41
N GLU A 164 12.17 0.01 10.15
CA GLU A 164 12.26 -0.74 8.91
C GLU A 164 10.87 -1.18 8.45
N ILE A 165 10.57 -1.04 7.16
CA ILE A 165 9.38 -1.66 6.56
C ILE A 165 9.85 -2.97 5.93
N VAL A 166 9.68 -4.03 6.70
CA VAL A 166 10.16 -5.39 6.38
C VAL A 166 9.40 -5.97 5.19
N SER A 167 8.09 -5.75 5.16
CA SER A 167 7.25 -6.22 4.05
C SER A 167 6.11 -5.25 3.78
N LEU A 168 5.82 -5.05 2.50
CA LEU A 168 4.74 -4.20 2.02
C LEU A 168 4.23 -4.73 0.69
N TYR A 169 2.91 -4.89 0.58
CA TYR A 169 2.27 -5.34 -0.65
C TYR A 169 1.37 -4.25 -1.22
N ALA A 170 1.44 -4.06 -2.53
CA ALA A 170 0.54 -3.21 -3.29
C ALA A 170 0.14 -3.91 -4.59
N TYR A 171 -0.80 -3.32 -5.34
CA TYR A 171 -1.17 -3.84 -6.67
C TYR A 171 -1.04 -2.78 -7.74
N LYS A 172 -0.79 -3.23 -8.98
CA LYS A 172 -0.99 -2.47 -10.21
C LYS A 172 -1.74 -3.32 -11.21
N VAL A 173 -2.17 -2.74 -12.32
CA VAL A 173 -2.57 -3.53 -13.50
C VAL A 173 -1.38 -3.69 -14.45
N ALA A 174 -1.27 -4.85 -15.09
CA ALA A 174 -0.31 -5.05 -16.17
C ALA A 174 -0.64 -4.09 -17.34
N LYS A 175 0.41 -3.59 -18.00
CA LYS A 175 0.24 -2.79 -19.22
C LYS A 175 -0.40 -3.63 -20.32
#